data_AF-A0A807N501-F1
#
_entry.id   AF-A0A807N501-F1
#
_cell.length_a   1.000
_cell.length_b   1.000
_cell.length_c   1.000
_cell.angle_alpha   90.00
_cell.angle_beta   90.00
_cell.angle_gamma   90.00
#
_symmetry.space_group_name_H-M   'P 1'
#
loop_
_entity.id
_entity.type
_entity.pdbx_description
1 polymer ?
#
loop_
_entity_poly.entity_id
_entity_poly.type
_entity_poly.pdbx_seq_one_letter_code
_entity_poly.pdbx_strand_id
1 'polypeptide(L)'
;MSIRQAGRAAGRILLAGATGFAAITATTATASASPEERAGVFKLTFAGYAAMAAWTTCPDLESEEVGTICTGADVMAFYSAGSEQAGSEFHLHDQRSGVVKTFDYTCVVADVEWDPGVVERTCLGQSERFGRATDAEVAVDPRLNAVDATATVPVQIVDFLADSQTSGSLDVAATFTGTGPTRRIDERAHWADRYVMWLEGTRGWERDCTASAVFDGVAVPGELVMCSLSRVRQAEVRVYHNTPSEG
;
A
#
# COMPACT_ATOMS: atom_id res chain seq x y z
N MET A 1 6.69 -0.20 -16.17
CA MET A 1 7.81 0.02 -15.23
C MET A 1 7.82 -1.10 -14.20
N SER A 2 8.98 -1.69 -13.90
CA SER A 2 9.07 -2.89 -13.06
C SER A 2 9.13 -2.55 -11.57
N ILE A 3 8.44 -3.35 -10.75
CA ILE A 3 8.30 -3.31 -9.27
C ILE A 3 9.65 -3.32 -8.49
N ARG A 4 10.79 -3.35 -9.17
CA ARG A 4 12.13 -3.45 -8.55
C ARG A 4 12.75 -2.12 -8.10
N GLN A 5 12.14 -0.97 -8.38
CA GLN A 5 12.71 0.34 -8.01
C GLN A 5 12.18 0.93 -6.70
N ALA A 6 10.99 0.53 -6.23
CA ALA A 6 10.40 1.05 -4.99
C ALA A 6 11.11 0.58 -3.70
N GLY A 7 11.91 -0.49 -3.76
CA GLY A 7 12.54 -1.09 -2.58
C GLY A 7 13.93 -0.54 -2.20
N ARG A 8 14.49 0.43 -2.95
CA ARG A 8 15.87 0.91 -2.71
C ARG A 8 15.97 2.23 -1.93
N ALA A 9 14.87 2.97 -1.78
CA ALA A 9 14.85 4.25 -1.08
C ALA A 9 14.86 4.13 0.47
N ALA A 10 14.47 2.98 1.04
CA ALA A 10 14.32 2.83 2.49
C ALA A 10 15.60 2.39 3.25
N GLY A 11 16.76 2.30 2.57
CA GLY A 11 17.91 1.53 3.10
C GLY A 11 19.22 2.28 3.35
N ARG A 12 19.36 3.57 3.06
CA ARG A 12 20.66 4.25 3.13
C ARG A 12 20.58 5.71 3.59
N ILE A 13 20.25 5.91 4.86
CA ILE A 13 20.67 7.11 5.60
C ILE A 13 21.70 6.65 6.62
N LEU A 14 22.99 6.64 6.28
CA LEU A 14 24.09 6.64 7.25
C LEU A 14 25.36 7.25 6.60
N LEU A 15 25.76 8.40 7.17
CA LEU A 15 27.06 9.09 7.19
C LEU A 15 27.57 9.87 5.95
N ALA A 16 27.55 11.21 6.05
CA ALA A 16 28.71 12.11 6.29
C ALA A 16 28.33 13.57 5.89
N GLY A 17 28.59 14.67 6.62
CA GLY A 17 29.25 14.90 7.90
C GLY A 17 29.23 16.40 8.30
N ALA A 18 29.24 16.64 9.62
CA ALA A 18 29.75 17.77 10.44
C ALA A 18 29.37 19.23 10.06
N THR A 19 28.73 20.03 10.93
CA THR A 19 29.28 20.52 12.21
C THR A 19 28.21 21.29 13.02
N GLY A 20 28.14 21.06 14.35
CA GLY A 20 27.34 21.86 15.29
C GLY A 20 26.94 21.10 16.56
N PHE A 21 27.75 21.22 17.62
CA PHE A 21 27.60 20.53 18.91
C PHE A 21 26.35 20.99 19.70
N ALA A 22 25.48 20.05 20.08
CA ALA A 22 24.76 20.07 21.35
C ALA A 22 24.49 18.62 21.79
N ALA A 23 25.01 18.24 22.95
CA ALA A 23 24.96 16.89 23.48
C ALA A 23 23.54 16.52 23.94
N ILE A 24 22.95 15.51 23.33
CA ILE A 24 21.90 14.68 23.96
C ILE A 24 22.50 13.29 24.10
N THR A 25 22.77 12.90 25.34
CA THR A 25 23.14 11.54 25.72
C THR A 25 21.98 10.60 25.42
N ALA A 26 21.96 10.00 24.23
CA ALA A 26 21.13 8.85 23.94
C ALA A 26 21.76 7.64 24.63
N THR A 27 21.17 7.20 25.75
CA THR A 27 21.37 5.85 26.26
C THR A 27 21.03 4.88 25.16
N THR A 28 22.05 4.21 24.62
CA THR A 28 21.89 3.09 23.68
C THR A 28 21.25 1.93 24.42
N ALA A 29 19.93 1.91 24.48
CA ALA A 29 19.21 0.66 24.64
C ALA A 29 19.40 -0.11 23.34
N THR A 30 20.42 -0.96 23.30
CA THR A 30 20.49 -2.04 22.31
C THR A 30 19.33 -2.99 22.59
N ALA A 31 18.16 -2.66 22.07
CA ALA A 31 17.12 -3.64 21.84
C ALA A 31 17.56 -4.46 20.62
N SER A 32 18.51 -5.37 20.84
CA SER A 32 18.68 -6.49 19.94
C SER A 32 17.38 -7.28 20.02
N ALA A 33 16.54 -7.15 19.00
CA ALA A 33 15.36 -7.98 18.84
C ALA A 33 15.77 -9.44 19.01
N SER A 34 15.00 -10.19 19.81
CA SER A 34 15.32 -11.58 20.11
C SER A 34 15.31 -12.40 18.79
N PRO A 35 16.05 -13.52 18.68
CA PRO A 35 16.06 -14.34 17.47
C PRO A 35 14.67 -14.82 17.01
N GLU A 36 13.68 -14.84 17.91
CA GLU A 36 12.28 -15.18 17.62
C GLU A 36 11.50 -14.03 16.93
N GLU A 37 11.96 -12.77 17.02
CA GLU A 37 11.35 -11.62 16.32
C GLU A 37 11.80 -11.49 14.85
N ARG A 38 12.72 -12.34 14.37
CA ARG A 38 13.06 -12.45 12.93
C ARG A 38 12.10 -13.34 12.14
N ALA A 39 11.16 -14.00 12.82
CA ALA A 39 10.20 -14.92 12.21
C ALA A 39 8.76 -14.39 12.37
N GLY A 40 8.41 -13.40 11.56
CA GLY A 40 7.06 -12.85 11.56
C GLY A 40 6.84 -11.75 10.54
N VAL A 41 7.17 -11.99 9.27
CA VAL A 41 6.71 -11.09 8.20
C VAL A 41 5.20 -11.28 8.09
N PHE A 42 4.42 -10.30 8.57
CA PHE A 42 2.97 -10.27 8.43
C PHE A 42 2.56 -10.62 7.00
N LYS A 43 1.85 -11.74 6.85
CA LYS A 43 1.38 -12.28 5.58
C LYS A 43 -0.09 -11.94 5.42
N LEU A 44 -0.42 -11.08 4.46
CA LEU A 44 -1.79 -10.88 4.02
C LEU A 44 -2.14 -12.01 3.05
N THR A 45 -2.85 -13.04 3.53
CA THR A 45 -3.45 -14.07 2.66
C THR A 45 -4.82 -13.57 2.26
N PHE A 46 -4.91 -12.72 1.23
CA PHE A 46 -6.18 -12.17 0.81
C PHE A 46 -6.88 -13.08 -0.21
N ALA A 47 -8.11 -13.48 0.10
CA ALA A 47 -9.03 -14.09 -0.84
C ALA A 47 -10.30 -13.24 -0.89
N GLY A 48 -10.56 -12.60 -2.02
CA GLY A 48 -11.66 -11.66 -2.12
C GLY A 48 -11.57 -10.78 -3.35
N TYR A 49 -12.26 -9.65 -3.28
CA TYR A 49 -12.29 -8.64 -4.31
C TYR A 49 -11.51 -7.41 -3.85
N ALA A 50 -10.68 -6.86 -4.72
CA ALA A 50 -9.98 -5.61 -4.48
C ALA A 50 -10.21 -4.66 -5.66
N ALA A 51 -10.58 -3.44 -5.36
CA ALA A 51 -10.65 -2.32 -6.30
C ALA A 51 -9.64 -1.27 -5.85
N MET A 52 -8.79 -0.81 -6.75
CA MET A 52 -7.75 0.17 -6.46
C MET A 52 -7.75 1.25 -7.52
N ALA A 53 -7.65 2.50 -7.12
CA ALA A 53 -7.51 3.63 -8.03
C ALA A 53 -6.59 4.69 -7.43
N ALA A 54 -5.85 5.37 -8.30
CA ALA A 54 -4.93 6.45 -7.96
C ALA A 54 -5.18 7.65 -8.87
N TRP A 55 -5.23 8.84 -8.28
CA TRP A 55 -5.35 10.12 -8.96
C TRP A 55 -4.19 11.03 -8.59
N THR A 56 -3.74 11.84 -9.54
CA THR A 56 -2.74 12.89 -9.29
C THR A 56 -2.96 14.09 -10.21
N THR A 57 -2.73 15.30 -9.69
CA THR A 57 -2.71 16.51 -10.52
C THR A 57 -1.44 16.64 -11.36
N CYS A 58 -0.43 15.82 -11.07
CA CYS A 58 0.86 15.79 -11.77
C CYS A 58 1.17 14.34 -12.20
N PRO A 59 0.56 13.85 -13.30
CA PRO A 59 0.73 12.47 -13.77
C PRO A 59 2.12 12.20 -14.37
N ASP A 60 2.77 13.24 -14.90
CA ASP A 60 4.13 13.19 -15.43
C ASP A 60 4.99 14.26 -14.76
N LEU A 61 5.67 13.87 -13.67
CA LEU A 61 6.51 14.77 -12.89
C LEU A 61 7.63 15.41 -13.72
N GLU A 62 8.16 14.74 -14.76
CA GLU A 62 9.25 15.31 -15.56
C GLU A 62 8.80 16.54 -16.35
N SER A 63 7.53 16.58 -16.74
CA SER A 63 6.90 17.68 -17.47
C SER A 63 6.56 18.90 -16.61
N GLU A 64 6.57 18.74 -15.28
CA GLU A 64 6.18 19.80 -14.35
C GLU A 64 7.32 20.78 -14.07
N GLU A 65 6.98 22.06 -13.84
CA GLU A 65 7.93 23.06 -13.38
C GLU A 65 8.33 22.83 -11.91
N VAL A 66 9.58 23.11 -11.57
CA VAL A 66 10.03 23.09 -10.16
C VAL A 66 9.26 24.13 -9.36
N GLY A 67 8.74 23.72 -8.20
CA GLY A 67 7.87 24.54 -7.36
C GLY A 67 6.37 24.31 -7.60
N THR A 68 5.97 23.53 -8.61
CA THR A 68 4.56 23.14 -8.81
C THR A 68 4.06 22.35 -7.60
N ILE A 69 2.87 22.70 -7.10
CA ILE A 69 2.20 21.95 -6.04
C ILE A 69 1.36 20.85 -6.68
N CYS A 70 1.63 19.62 -6.28
CA CYS A 70 0.92 18.44 -6.72
C CYS A 70 0.11 17.86 -5.57
N THR A 71 -1.07 17.35 -5.90
CA THR A 71 -1.90 16.58 -4.98
C THR A 71 -2.18 15.22 -5.60
N GLY A 72 -2.27 14.20 -4.77
CA GLY A 72 -2.66 12.87 -5.21
C GLY A 72 -3.45 12.14 -4.15
N ALA A 73 -4.16 11.11 -4.58
CA ALA A 73 -4.98 10.29 -3.73
C ALA A 73 -5.08 8.86 -4.27
N ASP A 74 -5.06 7.90 -3.36
CA ASP A 74 -5.25 6.49 -3.61
C ASP A 74 -6.42 5.98 -2.78
N VAL A 75 -7.33 5.24 -3.42
CA VAL A 75 -8.41 4.53 -2.73
C VAL A 75 -8.31 3.05 -3.04
N MET A 76 -8.37 2.24 -1.99
CA MET A 76 -8.41 0.79 -2.10
C MET A 76 -9.64 0.27 -1.35
N ALA A 77 -10.56 -0.37 -2.07
CA ALA A 77 -11.73 -1.03 -1.50
C ALA A 77 -11.56 -2.54 -1.60
N PHE A 78 -11.72 -3.22 -0.46
CA PHE A 78 -11.63 -4.67 -0.35
C PHE A 78 -12.97 -5.22 0.10
N TYR A 79 -13.34 -6.37 -0.43
CA TYR A 79 -14.53 -7.08 -0.02
C TYR A 79 -14.28 -8.57 0.00
N SER A 80 -14.50 -9.20 1.15
CA SER A 80 -14.46 -10.65 1.29
C SER A 80 -15.90 -11.19 1.36
N ALA A 81 -16.24 -12.12 0.47
CA ALA A 81 -17.50 -12.84 0.49
C ALA A 81 -17.22 -14.32 0.76
N GLY A 82 -17.08 -14.67 2.04
CA GLY A 82 -17.00 -16.05 2.52
C GLY A 82 -15.58 -16.54 2.81
N SER A 83 -15.45 -17.13 4.00
CA SER A 83 -14.31 -17.88 4.53
C SER A 83 -12.93 -17.27 4.24
N GLU A 84 -12.62 -16.16 4.90
CA GLU A 84 -11.24 -15.92 5.30
C GLU A 84 -10.91 -17.02 6.32
N GLN A 85 -9.99 -17.93 6.01
CA GLN A 85 -9.45 -18.83 7.02
C GLN A 85 -8.60 -17.98 7.96
N ALA A 86 -9.21 -17.40 8.99
CA ALA A 86 -8.49 -17.09 10.22
C ALA A 86 -8.32 -18.43 10.95
N GLY A 87 -7.09 -18.93 10.85
CA GLY A 87 -6.64 -20.26 11.23
C GLY A 87 -5.12 -20.31 11.44
N SER A 88 -4.43 -19.30 12.03
CA SER A 88 -4.80 -18.60 13.28
C SER A 88 -6.13 -19.08 13.85
N GLU A 89 -6.10 -20.27 14.43
CA GLU A 89 -7.20 -20.98 15.10
C GLU A 89 -8.52 -20.20 15.31
N PHE A 90 -9.61 -20.73 14.73
CA PHE A 90 -11.02 -20.33 14.90
C PHE A 90 -11.47 -19.01 14.26
N HIS A 91 -12.38 -19.09 13.27
CA HIS A 91 -13.80 -18.67 13.37
C HIS A 91 -14.50 -18.94 12.01
N LEU A 92 -15.20 -20.07 11.92
CA LEU A 92 -16.20 -20.30 10.88
C LEU A 92 -17.40 -19.42 11.20
N HIS A 93 -17.85 -18.61 10.23
CA HIS A 93 -19.07 -17.78 10.22
C HIS A 93 -18.90 -16.25 10.41
N ASP A 94 -17.86 -15.62 9.87
CA ASP A 94 -17.83 -14.15 9.79
C ASP A 94 -18.56 -13.57 8.56
N GLN A 95 -19.25 -12.48 8.88
CA GLN A 95 -20.10 -11.64 8.04
C GLN A 95 -19.30 -11.01 6.89
N ARG A 96 -19.98 -10.68 5.78
CA ARG A 96 -19.40 -9.90 4.67
C ARG A 96 -18.63 -8.70 5.24
N SER A 97 -17.31 -8.62 5.02
CA SER A 97 -16.47 -7.54 5.53
C SER A 97 -15.93 -6.69 4.39
N GLY A 98 -16.32 -5.41 4.41
CA GLY A 98 -15.80 -4.39 3.51
C GLY A 98 -14.71 -3.59 4.21
N VAL A 99 -13.57 -3.38 3.55
CA VAL A 99 -12.47 -2.56 4.07
C VAL A 99 -12.17 -1.48 3.05
N VAL A 100 -12.09 -0.22 3.48
CA VAL A 100 -11.62 0.89 2.65
C VAL A 100 -10.33 1.43 3.25
N LYS A 101 -9.30 1.57 2.42
CA LYS A 101 -8.05 2.26 2.74
C LYS A 101 -7.93 3.48 1.85
N THR A 102 -7.37 4.53 2.40
CA THR A 102 -7.12 5.79 1.71
C THR A 102 -5.72 6.27 2.01
N PHE A 103 -5.12 6.92 1.03
CA PHE A 103 -3.89 7.68 1.15
C PHE A 103 -4.07 8.93 0.28
N ASP A 104 -3.88 10.12 0.83
CA ASP A 104 -3.81 11.35 0.04
C ASP A 104 -2.63 12.20 0.49
N TYR A 105 -2.10 12.97 -0.44
CA TYR A 105 -0.88 13.71 -0.22
C TYR A 105 -0.87 15.02 -0.98
N THR A 106 -0.11 15.97 -0.44
CA THR A 106 0.31 17.19 -1.12
C THR A 106 1.82 17.21 -1.14
N CYS A 107 2.41 17.53 -2.28
CA CYS A 107 3.85 17.62 -2.45
C CYS A 107 4.24 18.78 -3.38
N VAL A 108 5.51 19.17 -3.34
CA VAL A 108 6.08 20.18 -4.25
C VAL A 108 7.09 19.53 -5.18
N VAL A 109 7.02 19.85 -6.47
CA VAL A 109 7.98 19.39 -7.47
C VAL A 109 9.34 20.02 -7.19
N ALA A 110 10.36 19.19 -7.08
CA ALA A 110 11.73 19.62 -6.84
C ALA A 110 12.71 18.78 -7.65
N ASP A 111 13.84 19.38 -7.98
CA ASP A 111 14.99 18.68 -8.54
C ASP A 111 15.92 18.32 -7.37
N VAL A 112 16.15 17.03 -7.17
CA VAL A 112 16.97 16.51 -6.08
C VAL A 112 18.17 15.77 -6.67
N GLU A 113 19.36 16.11 -6.18
CA GLU A 113 20.58 15.39 -6.52
C GLU A 113 20.79 14.23 -5.55
N TRP A 114 20.59 12.99 -6.04
CA TRP A 114 20.74 11.78 -5.23
C TRP A 114 22.20 11.29 -5.20
N ASP A 115 22.87 11.41 -6.35
CA ASP A 115 24.28 11.11 -6.56
C ASP A 115 24.94 12.30 -7.26
N PRO A 116 26.26 12.53 -7.08
CA PRO A 116 26.95 13.63 -7.75
C PRO A 116 26.73 13.65 -9.27
N GLY A 117 26.09 14.70 -9.77
CA GLY A 117 25.73 14.90 -11.18
C GLY A 117 24.45 14.21 -11.65
N VAL A 118 23.72 13.52 -10.75
CA VAL A 118 22.44 12.86 -11.07
C VAL A 118 21.31 13.62 -10.38
N VAL A 119 20.69 14.51 -11.14
CA VAL A 119 19.50 15.26 -10.73
C VAL A 119 18.27 14.53 -11.22
N GLU A 120 17.39 14.15 -10.30
CA GLU A 120 16.09 13.58 -10.61
C GLU A 120 14.98 14.53 -10.17
N ARG A 121 13.97 14.69 -11.03
CA ARG A 121 12.75 15.40 -10.66
C ARG A 121 11.89 14.51 -9.78
N THR A 122 11.52 15.02 -8.62
CA THR A 122 10.76 14.30 -7.61
C THR A 122 9.68 15.18 -6.99
N CYS A 123 8.82 14.57 -6.18
CA CYS A 123 7.82 15.30 -5.41
C CYS A 123 8.14 15.20 -3.91
N LEU A 124 8.46 16.33 -3.29
CA LEU A 124 8.78 16.42 -1.86
C LEU A 124 7.49 16.60 -1.06
N GLY A 125 7.14 15.59 -0.26
CA GLY A 125 5.96 15.58 0.58
C GLY A 125 5.87 16.82 1.47
N GLN A 126 4.71 17.49 1.43
CA GLN A 126 4.35 18.59 2.32
C GLN A 126 3.41 18.08 3.41
N SER A 127 2.44 17.25 3.02
CA SER A 127 1.53 16.58 3.94
C SER A 127 1.05 15.26 3.38
N GLU A 128 0.74 14.32 4.26
CA GLU A 128 0.12 13.03 3.94
C GLU A 128 -1.01 12.73 4.91
N ARG A 129 -2.06 12.11 4.40
CA ARG A 129 -3.19 11.62 5.18
C ARG A 129 -3.49 10.19 4.79
N PHE A 130 -3.52 9.29 5.76
CA PHE A 130 -3.71 7.87 5.50
C PHE A 130 -4.57 7.19 6.55
N GLY A 131 -5.34 6.19 6.14
CA GLY A 131 -6.29 5.55 7.05
C GLY A 131 -6.92 4.27 6.53
N ARG A 132 -7.68 3.62 7.42
CA ARG A 132 -8.39 2.38 7.15
C ARG A 132 -9.70 2.31 7.93
N ALA A 133 -10.80 1.99 7.24
CA ALA A 133 -12.06 1.58 7.83
C ALA A 133 -12.29 0.08 7.60
N THR A 134 -12.69 -0.67 8.63
CA THR A 134 -13.01 -2.11 8.56
C THR A 134 -14.49 -2.43 8.50
N ASP A 135 -15.34 -1.42 8.74
CA ASP A 135 -16.79 -1.51 8.68
C ASP A 135 -17.32 -0.73 7.46
N ALA A 136 -16.58 -0.80 6.35
CA ALA A 136 -16.95 -0.08 5.13
C ALA A 136 -18.08 -0.80 4.40
N GLU A 137 -18.97 -0.03 3.80
CA GLU A 137 -19.95 -0.57 2.87
C GLU A 137 -19.28 -0.71 1.51
N VAL A 138 -19.04 -1.96 1.09
CA VAL A 138 -18.43 -2.27 -0.22
C VAL A 138 -19.36 -3.23 -0.96
N ALA A 139 -19.85 -2.79 -2.11
CA ALA A 139 -20.66 -3.58 -3.02
C ALA A 139 -19.83 -3.94 -4.25
N VAL A 140 -19.80 -5.23 -4.60
CA VAL A 140 -19.00 -5.74 -5.72
C VAL A 140 -19.84 -6.58 -6.66
N ASP A 141 -19.75 -6.29 -7.96
CA ASP A 141 -20.19 -7.24 -9.00
C ASP A 141 -19.17 -8.39 -9.09
N PRO A 142 -19.57 -9.66 -8.89
CA PRO A 142 -18.67 -10.82 -8.99
C PRO A 142 -17.94 -10.98 -10.34
N ARG A 143 -18.44 -10.33 -11.40
CA ARG A 143 -17.85 -10.27 -12.75
C ARG A 143 -16.90 -9.09 -12.95
N LEU A 144 -16.63 -8.31 -11.90
CA LEU A 144 -15.76 -7.12 -11.94
C LEU A 144 -16.28 -6.07 -12.93
N ASN A 145 -17.60 -5.89 -13.04
CA ASN A 145 -18.16 -4.79 -13.82
C ASN A 145 -18.23 -3.48 -13.03
N ALA A 146 -18.48 -3.57 -11.73
CA ALA A 146 -18.63 -2.42 -10.85
C ALA A 146 -18.21 -2.77 -9.42
N VAL A 147 -17.63 -1.79 -8.75
CA VAL A 147 -17.43 -1.78 -7.29
C VAL A 147 -17.82 -0.40 -6.78
N ASP A 148 -18.62 -0.36 -5.73
CA ASP A 148 -18.95 0.86 -5.00
C ASP A 148 -18.49 0.70 -3.56
N ALA A 149 -17.88 1.75 -3.02
CA ALA A 149 -17.31 1.74 -1.67
C ALA A 149 -17.61 3.05 -0.95
N THR A 150 -18.19 2.97 0.24
CA THR A 150 -18.44 4.10 1.12
C THR A 150 -17.98 3.82 2.54
N ALA A 151 -17.26 4.75 3.14
CA ALA A 151 -16.76 4.62 4.51
C ALA A 151 -16.43 5.97 5.14
N THR A 152 -16.64 6.09 6.45
CA THR A 152 -15.95 7.09 7.27
C THR A 152 -14.64 6.50 7.76
N VAL A 153 -13.53 6.98 7.25
CA VAL A 153 -12.19 6.43 7.48
C VAL A 153 -11.49 7.22 8.59
N PRO A 154 -11.10 6.59 9.72
CA PRO A 154 -10.19 7.23 10.66
C PRO A 154 -8.82 7.37 10.00
N VAL A 155 -8.26 8.58 10.05
CA VAL A 155 -7.02 8.94 9.35
C VAL A 155 -5.99 9.51 10.31
N GLN A 156 -4.73 9.25 10.01
CA GLN A 156 -3.59 9.98 10.55
C GLN A 156 -3.18 11.02 9.51
N ILE A 157 -2.90 12.23 9.98
CA ILE A 157 -2.46 13.35 9.16
C ILE A 157 -1.05 13.70 9.62
N VAL A 158 -0.11 13.70 8.69
CA VAL A 158 1.29 14.08 8.88
C VAL A 158 1.55 15.34 8.09
N ASP A 159 2.01 16.38 8.75
CA ASP A 159 2.47 17.63 8.13
C ASP A 159 3.99 17.70 8.29
N PHE A 160 4.69 17.62 7.17
CA PHE A 160 6.16 17.61 7.15
C PHE A 160 6.75 19.01 7.28
N LEU A 161 6.01 20.06 6.95
CA LEU A 161 6.46 21.44 7.12
C LEU A 161 6.38 21.87 8.59
N ALA A 162 5.32 21.46 9.27
CA ALA A 162 5.10 21.74 10.69
C ALA A 162 5.74 20.70 11.62
N ASP A 163 6.32 19.62 11.08
CA ASP A 163 6.81 18.45 11.83
C ASP A 163 5.78 17.97 12.87
N SER A 164 4.55 17.75 12.41
CA SER A 164 3.41 17.47 13.28
C SER A 164 2.59 16.29 12.80
N GLN A 165 1.95 15.62 13.76
CA GLN A 165 1.05 14.50 13.50
C GLN A 165 -0.25 14.69 14.28
N THR A 166 -1.38 14.53 13.58
CA THR A 166 -2.72 14.61 14.16
C THR A 166 -3.58 13.45 13.67
N SER A 167 -4.74 13.27 14.29
CA SER A 167 -5.76 12.31 13.86
C SER A 167 -7.02 13.02 13.42
N GLY A 168 -7.78 12.38 12.54
CA GLY A 168 -9.05 12.87 12.05
C GLY A 168 -9.91 11.76 11.48
N SER A 169 -10.94 12.16 10.74
CA SER A 169 -11.79 11.28 9.94
C SER A 169 -11.94 11.84 8.54
N LEU A 170 -12.17 10.96 7.57
CA LEU A 170 -12.39 11.29 6.18
C LEU A 170 -13.59 10.50 5.66
N ASP A 171 -14.61 11.17 5.16
CA ASP A 171 -15.71 10.51 4.49
C ASP A 171 -15.31 10.20 3.04
N VAL A 172 -15.28 8.92 2.70
CA VAL A 172 -14.87 8.41 1.38
C VAL A 172 -16.07 7.80 0.68
N ALA A 173 -16.31 8.22 -0.56
CA ALA A 173 -17.18 7.54 -1.50
C ALA A 173 -16.43 7.32 -2.82
N ALA A 174 -16.34 6.08 -3.28
CA ALA A 174 -15.64 5.73 -4.50
C ALA A 174 -16.45 4.74 -5.35
N THR A 175 -16.44 4.97 -6.66
CA THR A 175 -17.06 4.09 -7.66
C THR A 175 -16.02 3.68 -8.67
N PHE A 176 -15.96 2.39 -8.97
CA PHE A 176 -15.06 1.78 -9.93
C PHE A 176 -15.90 1.08 -10.99
N THR A 177 -15.62 1.35 -12.26
CA THR A 177 -16.32 0.75 -13.41
C THR A 177 -15.33 -0.04 -14.24
N GLY A 178 -15.55 -1.36 -14.35
CA GLY A 178 -14.71 -2.25 -15.13
C GLY A 178 -14.75 -1.94 -16.62
N THR A 179 -13.58 -1.84 -17.26
CA THR A 179 -13.41 -1.58 -18.69
C THR A 179 -12.77 -2.76 -19.39
N GLY A 180 -13.03 -2.94 -20.68
CA GLY A 180 -12.45 -4.03 -21.47
C GLY A 180 -12.81 -5.45 -20.97
N PRO A 181 -12.09 -6.49 -21.42
CA PRO A 181 -12.29 -7.88 -21.00
C PRO A 181 -11.60 -8.18 -19.66
N THR A 182 -12.11 -9.17 -18.93
CA THR A 182 -11.40 -9.72 -17.76
C THR A 182 -10.19 -10.55 -18.20
N ARG A 183 -9.04 -10.35 -17.55
CA ARG A 183 -7.80 -11.10 -17.73
C ARG A 183 -7.61 -12.08 -16.58
N ARG A 184 -7.02 -13.24 -16.86
CA ARG A 184 -6.74 -14.25 -15.82
C ARG A 184 -5.41 -13.93 -15.14
N ILE A 185 -5.41 -13.96 -13.81
CA ILE A 185 -4.19 -13.97 -13.00
C ILE A 185 -3.83 -15.43 -12.70
N ASP A 186 -2.61 -15.84 -13.00
CA ASP A 186 -2.01 -17.12 -12.57
C ASP A 186 -0.51 -16.90 -12.35
N GLU A 187 -0.19 -16.23 -11.25
CA GLU A 187 1.17 -15.97 -10.83
C GLU A 187 1.58 -17.04 -9.81
N ARG A 188 2.80 -17.56 -9.97
CA ARG A 188 3.38 -18.52 -9.03
C ARG A 188 4.85 -18.22 -8.83
N ALA A 189 5.24 -18.09 -7.57
CA ALA A 189 6.63 -18.12 -7.17
C ALA A 189 6.91 -19.47 -6.49
N HIS A 190 8.01 -20.09 -6.89
CA HIS A 190 8.51 -21.30 -6.25
C HIS A 190 9.98 -21.10 -5.96
N TRP A 191 10.35 -21.28 -4.70
CA TRP A 191 11.72 -21.28 -4.24
C TRP A 191 11.92 -22.46 -3.30
N ALA A 192 13.00 -23.19 -3.49
CA ALA A 192 13.33 -24.32 -2.63
C ALA A 192 14.84 -24.35 -2.41
N ASP A 193 15.25 -24.55 -1.16
CA ASP A 193 16.61 -24.85 -0.77
C ASP A 193 16.65 -26.04 0.20
N ARG A 194 17.83 -26.29 0.78
CA ARG A 194 18.05 -27.43 1.70
C ARG A 194 17.28 -27.33 3.03
N TYR A 195 16.74 -26.17 3.38
CA TYR A 195 16.09 -25.90 4.67
C TYR A 195 14.66 -25.42 4.54
N VAL A 196 14.28 -24.87 3.39
CA VAL A 196 12.99 -24.24 3.19
C VAL A 196 12.48 -24.55 1.80
N MET A 197 11.20 -24.91 1.73
CA MET A 197 10.41 -24.83 0.52
C MET A 197 9.38 -23.72 0.68
N TRP A 198 9.34 -22.82 -0.29
CA TRP A 198 8.44 -21.69 -0.36
C TRP A 198 7.67 -21.73 -1.68
N LEU A 199 6.35 -21.80 -1.57
CA LEU A 199 5.44 -21.69 -2.70
C LEU A 199 4.51 -20.53 -2.42
N GLU A 200 4.40 -19.60 -3.36
CA GLU A 200 3.43 -18.51 -3.35
C GLU A 200 2.67 -18.52 -4.66
N GLY A 201 1.41 -18.12 -4.63
CA GLY A 201 0.67 -17.91 -5.85
C GLY A 201 -0.53 -17.02 -5.67
N THR A 202 -0.79 -16.24 -6.70
CA THR A 202 -2.02 -15.47 -6.87
C THR A 202 -2.75 -16.04 -8.06
N ARG A 203 -4.00 -16.49 -7.84
CA ARG A 203 -4.88 -16.88 -8.92
C ARG A 203 -6.15 -16.08 -8.87
N GLY A 204 -6.71 -15.75 -10.03
CA GLY A 204 -7.92 -14.96 -10.06
C GLY A 204 -8.22 -14.38 -11.42
N TRP A 205 -8.97 -13.29 -11.37
CA TRP A 205 -9.32 -12.48 -12.52
C TRP A 205 -9.06 -11.02 -12.18
N GLU A 206 -8.59 -10.28 -13.15
CA GLU A 206 -8.45 -8.83 -13.08
C GLU A 206 -9.15 -8.18 -14.26
N ARG A 207 -9.43 -6.90 -14.11
CA ARG A 207 -9.99 -6.07 -15.14
C ARG A 207 -9.49 -4.65 -14.93
N ASP A 208 -9.18 -3.98 -16.03
CA ASP A 208 -8.92 -2.55 -16.00
C ASP A 208 -10.21 -1.82 -15.60
N CYS A 209 -10.10 -0.59 -15.11
CA CYS A 209 -11.28 0.20 -14.78
C CYS A 209 -11.10 1.69 -15.04
N THR A 210 -12.21 2.40 -14.98
CA THR A 210 -12.22 3.82 -14.62
C THR A 210 -12.74 3.95 -13.19
N ALA A 211 -12.41 5.06 -12.52
CA ALA A 211 -12.90 5.32 -11.18
C ALA A 211 -13.14 6.81 -10.96
N SER A 212 -14.05 7.10 -10.04
CA SER A 212 -14.27 8.42 -9.45
C SER A 212 -14.35 8.30 -7.94
N ALA A 213 -13.82 9.27 -7.21
CA ALA A 213 -13.90 9.33 -5.76
C ALA A 213 -14.24 10.73 -5.26
N VAL A 214 -14.86 10.77 -4.08
CA VAL A 214 -15.24 11.97 -3.35
C VAL A 214 -14.77 11.82 -1.90
N PHE A 215 -14.05 12.82 -1.42
CA PHE A 215 -13.51 12.94 -0.06
C PHE A 215 -14.17 14.14 0.63
N ASP A 216 -14.84 13.91 1.76
CA ASP A 216 -15.59 14.93 2.52
C ASP A 216 -16.57 15.74 1.62
N GLY A 217 -17.20 15.07 0.65
CA GLY A 217 -18.12 15.70 -0.31
C GLY A 217 -17.44 16.43 -1.47
N VAL A 218 -16.11 16.48 -1.54
CA VAL A 218 -15.33 17.11 -2.61
C VAL A 218 -14.75 16.05 -3.55
N ALA A 219 -14.90 16.23 -4.85
CA ALA A 219 -14.31 15.33 -5.84
C ALA A 219 -12.78 15.29 -5.68
N VAL A 220 -12.21 14.08 -5.70
CA VAL A 220 -10.76 13.89 -5.70
C VAL A 220 -10.18 14.55 -6.96
N PRO A 221 -9.21 15.47 -6.83
CA PRO A 221 -8.64 16.18 -7.98
C PRO A 221 -7.66 15.29 -8.76
N GLY A 222 -7.39 15.71 -10.00
CA GLY A 222 -6.34 15.13 -10.83
C GLY A 222 -6.83 14.11 -11.87
N GLU A 223 -5.87 13.60 -12.63
CA GLU A 223 -6.06 12.56 -13.62
C GLU A 223 -5.99 11.18 -12.95
N LEU A 224 -6.85 10.26 -13.39
CA LEU A 224 -6.78 8.85 -13.00
C LEU A 224 -5.58 8.19 -13.68
N VAL A 225 -4.51 7.90 -12.93
CA VAL A 225 -3.27 7.31 -13.46
C VAL A 225 -3.23 5.80 -13.32
N MET A 226 -4.03 5.23 -12.42
CA MET A 226 -4.12 3.79 -12.21
C MET A 226 -5.53 3.42 -11.77
N CYS A 227 -6.05 2.33 -12.31
CA CYS A 227 -7.28 1.71 -11.82
C CYS A 227 -7.22 0.20 -12.10
N SER A 228 -7.51 -0.62 -11.09
CA SER A 228 -7.72 -2.05 -11.29
C SER A 228 -8.85 -2.61 -10.44
N LEU A 229 -9.58 -3.55 -11.00
CA LEU A 229 -10.50 -4.44 -10.30
C LEU A 229 -9.92 -5.84 -10.33
N SER A 230 -9.91 -6.50 -9.18
CA SER A 230 -9.40 -7.87 -9.08
C SER A 230 -10.26 -8.71 -8.18
N ARG A 231 -10.34 -10.00 -8.52
CA ARG A 231 -10.86 -11.07 -7.68
C ARG A 231 -9.76 -12.10 -7.54
N VAL A 232 -9.15 -12.18 -6.38
CA VAL A 232 -7.97 -13.00 -6.16
C VAL A 232 -8.19 -14.04 -5.07
N ARG A 233 -7.43 -15.12 -5.20
CA ARG A 233 -7.14 -16.08 -4.14
C ARG A 233 -5.63 -16.17 -4.04
N GLN A 234 -5.08 -15.68 -2.95
CA GLN A 234 -3.68 -15.86 -2.64
C GLN A 234 -3.48 -17.14 -1.85
N ALA A 235 -2.41 -17.85 -2.15
CA ALA A 235 -1.97 -19.02 -1.43
C ALA A 235 -0.47 -18.89 -1.19
N GLU A 236 -0.02 -19.23 0.01
CA GLU A 236 1.40 -19.44 0.25
C GLU A 236 1.60 -20.58 1.24
N VAL A 237 2.55 -21.46 0.92
CA VAL A 237 2.97 -22.60 1.73
C VAL A 237 4.45 -22.43 2.03
N ARG A 238 4.81 -22.47 3.32
CA ARG A 238 6.19 -22.55 3.77
C ARG A 238 6.39 -23.89 4.48
N VAL A 239 7.36 -24.67 4.03
CA VAL A 239 7.78 -25.91 4.70
C VAL A 239 9.21 -25.70 5.16
N TYR A 240 9.42 -25.76 6.47
CA TYR A 240 10.74 -25.72 7.07
C TYR A 240 11.20 -27.17 7.33
N HIS A 241 12.39 -27.51 6.86
CA HIS A 241 13.06 -28.74 7.23
C HIS A 241 13.90 -28.47 8.49
N ASN A 242 13.76 -29.32 9.52
CA ASN A 242 14.57 -29.22 10.73
C ASN A 242 16.06 -29.21 10.35
N THR A 243 16.79 -28.19 10.81
CA THR A 243 18.25 -28.24 10.84
C THR A 243 18.67 -29.44 11.69
N PRO A 244 19.65 -30.27 11.27
CA PRO A 244 20.23 -31.26 12.16
C PRO A 244 20.66 -30.55 13.44
N SER A 245 20.25 -31.04 14.61
CA SER A 245 20.82 -30.57 15.88
C SER A 245 22.33 -30.78 15.81
N GLU A 246 23.11 -29.70 15.95
CA GLU A 246 24.56 -29.82 16.09
C GLU A 246 24.85 -30.77 17.26
N GLY A 247 25.46 -31.91 16.94
CA GLY A 247 25.96 -32.90 17.91
C GLY A 247 27.44 -32.73 18.15
#